data_AF-A0A8T3SEQ8-F1
#
_entry.id   AF-A0A8T3SEQ8-F1
#
_cell.length_a   1.000
_cell.length_b   1.000
_cell.length_c   1.000
_cell.angle_alpha   90.00
_cell.angle_beta   90.00
_cell.angle_gamma   90.00
#
_symmetry.space_group_name_H-M   'P 1'
#
loop_
_entity.id
_entity.type
_entity.pdbx_description
1 polymer ?
#
loop_
_entity_poly.entity_id
_entity_poly.type
_entity_poly.pdbx_seq_one_letter_code
_entity_poly.pdbx_strand_id
1 'polypeptide(L)'
;MTAHPEYFATLLGVPGAFPVQDPATIDPAVLGRTLAGRVVFNGVGARDSDWKPEVIPTHNALAEAGIELVFVEFPGEGHVLSATFDPGVLFGFWESHRSSPRGSA
;
A
#
# COMPACT_ATOMS: atom_id res chain seq x y z
N MET A 1 -12.21 16.26 -8.70
CA MET A 1 -11.67 15.03 -9.30
C MET A 1 -12.37 13.87 -8.65
N THR A 2 -13.04 13.02 -9.43
CA THR A 2 -13.70 11.81 -8.91
C THR A 2 -12.66 10.71 -8.81
N ALA A 3 -12.44 10.15 -7.62
CA ALA A 3 -11.52 9.03 -7.46
C ALA A 3 -12.11 7.77 -8.13
N HIS A 4 -11.27 7.02 -8.84
CA HIS A 4 -11.63 5.76 -9.52
C HIS A 4 -10.94 4.57 -8.83
N PRO A 5 -11.37 4.20 -7.61
CA PRO A 5 -10.76 3.14 -6.79
C PRO A 5 -10.72 1.76 -7.48
N GLU A 6 -11.51 1.55 -8.52
CA GLU A 6 -11.55 0.34 -9.33
C GLU A 6 -10.29 0.11 -10.19
N TYR A 7 -9.53 1.15 -10.53
CA TYR A 7 -8.27 1.02 -11.31
C TYR A 7 -7.08 0.53 -10.48
N PHE A 8 -7.31 0.28 -9.19
CA PHE A 8 -6.29 0.02 -8.18
C PHE A 8 -6.32 -1.43 -7.69
N ALA A 9 -6.52 -2.39 -8.60
CA ALA A 9 -6.64 -3.81 -8.25
C ALA A 9 -5.38 -4.39 -7.57
N THR A 10 -4.24 -3.76 -7.79
CA THR A 10 -3.00 -3.87 -7.02
C THR A 10 -2.36 -2.50 -7.04
N LEU A 11 -2.62 -1.66 -6.03
CA LEU A 11 -2.01 -0.33 -5.92
C LEU A 11 -0.50 -0.46 -6.09
N LEU A 12 0.00 0.06 -7.21
CA LEU A 12 1.42 0.29 -7.45
C LEU A 12 1.82 1.42 -6.50
N GLY A 13 2.18 1.03 -5.27
CA GLY A 13 2.37 1.92 -4.14
C GLY A 13 1.07 2.65 -3.79
N VAL A 14 0.47 2.33 -2.65
CA VAL A 14 -0.19 3.44 -1.94
C VAL A 14 0.88 4.52 -1.84
N PRO A 15 0.60 5.81 -2.11
CA PRO A 15 1.51 6.83 -1.61
C PRO A 15 1.75 6.47 -0.15
N GLY A 16 3.01 6.34 0.28
CA GLY A 16 3.33 5.76 1.59
C GLY A 16 2.45 6.36 2.69
N ALA A 17 2.13 7.65 2.52
CA ALA A 17 1.01 8.35 3.13
C ALA A 17 -0.16 8.58 2.15
N PHE A 18 -1.41 8.44 2.59
CA PHE A 18 -2.51 9.06 1.84
C PHE A 18 -2.31 10.59 1.85
N PRO A 19 -2.48 11.31 0.72
CA PRO A 19 -2.48 12.76 0.69
C PRO A 19 -3.75 13.26 1.36
N VAL A 20 -3.78 13.21 2.69
CA VAL A 20 -4.89 13.73 3.49
C VAL A 20 -4.31 14.82 4.36
N GLN A 21 -4.94 15.99 4.23
CA GLN A 21 -4.95 16.99 5.27
C GLN A 21 -5.46 16.29 6.54
N ASP A 22 -4.54 15.90 7.43
CA ASP A 22 -4.77 15.22 8.71
C ASP A 22 -5.23 13.73 8.65
N PRO A 23 -4.34 12.76 8.95
CA PRO A 23 -4.67 11.33 9.11
C PRO A 23 -5.79 11.03 10.12
N ALA A 24 -6.08 11.93 11.07
CA ALA A 24 -7.20 11.78 12.01
C ALA A 24 -8.58 11.89 11.35
N THR A 25 -8.65 12.31 10.09
CA THR A 25 -9.91 12.52 9.37
C THR A 25 -10.37 11.31 8.55
N ILE A 26 -9.56 10.26 8.44
CA ILE A 26 -9.92 9.07 7.67
C ILE A 26 -10.73 8.11 8.54
N ASP A 27 -12.01 7.92 8.21
CA ASP A 27 -12.87 6.92 8.87
C ASP A 27 -12.41 5.49 8.51
N PRO A 28 -11.98 4.68 9.51
CA PRO A 28 -11.56 3.30 9.28
C PRO A 28 -12.64 2.44 8.61
N ALA A 29 -13.93 2.72 8.85
CA ALA A 29 -15.02 1.99 8.21
C ALA A 29 -15.10 2.29 6.71
N VAL A 30 -14.75 3.51 6.28
CA VAL A 30 -14.66 3.87 4.86
C VAL A 30 -13.48 3.15 4.21
N LEU A 31 -12.31 3.12 4.85
CA LEU A 31 -11.15 2.35 4.37
C LEU A 31 -11.47 0.86 4.24
N GLY A 32 -12.02 0.27 5.30
CA GLY A 32 -12.43 -1.13 5.37
C GLY A 32 -13.34 -1.54 4.22
N ARG A 33 -14.37 -0.74 3.92
CA ARG A 33 -15.29 -1.00 2.80
C ARG A 33 -14.63 -0.80 1.43
N THR A 34 -13.81 0.25 1.28
CA THR A 34 -13.20 0.61 -0.01
C THR A 34 -12.16 -0.41 -0.45
N LEU A 35 -11.40 -0.95 0.50
CA LEU A 35 -10.32 -1.90 0.26
C LEU A 35 -10.70 -3.35 0.61
N ALA A 36 -12.00 -3.63 0.85
CA ALA A 36 -12.48 -4.96 1.16
C ALA A 36 -12.07 -5.98 0.07
N GLY A 37 -11.41 -7.06 0.49
CA GLY A 37 -10.92 -8.11 -0.41
C GLY A 37 -9.74 -7.68 -1.30
N ARG A 38 -9.10 -6.54 -1.00
CA ARG A 38 -7.83 -6.11 -1.59
C ARG A 38 -6.70 -6.36 -0.62
N VAL A 39 -5.54 -6.70 -1.18
CA VAL A 39 -4.29 -6.79 -0.42
C VAL A 39 -3.46 -5.55 -0.74
N VAL A 40 -2.97 -4.87 0.29
CA VAL A 40 -2.21 -3.64 0.16
C VAL A 40 -0.72 -3.91 0.39
N PHE A 41 0.10 -3.55 -0.58
CA PHE A 41 1.55 -3.46 -0.39
C PHE A 41 1.89 -2.02 0.02
N ASN A 42 2.41 -1.83 1.23
CA ASN A 42 2.87 -0.53 1.71
C ASN A 42 4.40 -0.57 1.91
N GLY A 43 5.12 0.22 1.12
CA GLY A 43 6.58 0.19 1.08
C GLY A 43 7.20 1.56 1.30
N VAL A 44 8.34 1.61 1.98
CA VAL A 44 9.12 2.85 2.19
C VAL A 44 10.62 2.56 2.11
N GLY A 45 11.41 3.51 1.60
CA GLY A 45 12.86 3.40 1.62
C GLY A 45 13.38 3.35 3.07
N ALA A 46 14.29 2.43 3.38
CA ALA A 46 14.86 2.32 4.73
C ALA A 46 15.59 3.62 5.16
N ARG A 47 16.09 4.40 4.20
CA ARG A 47 16.76 5.70 4.40
C ARG A 47 15.82 6.89 4.27
N ASP A 48 14.53 6.68 3.97
CA ASP A 48 13.55 7.74 3.83
C ASP A 48 12.98 8.15 5.21
N SER A 49 13.78 8.90 5.97
CA SER A 49 13.38 9.39 7.30
C SER A 49 12.20 10.35 7.26
N ASP A 50 11.97 11.00 6.12
CA ASP A 50 10.98 12.06 5.99
C ASP A 50 9.59 11.46 5.77
N TRP A 51 9.49 10.36 5.02
CA TRP A 51 8.21 9.71 4.76
C TRP A 51 7.82 8.64 5.78
N LYS A 52 8.77 7.98 6.45
CA LYS A 52 8.47 6.98 7.47
C LYS A 52 7.44 7.43 8.53
N PRO A 53 7.50 8.67 9.07
CA PRO A 53 6.51 9.20 10.00
C PRO A 53 5.09 9.26 9.44
N GLU A 54 4.90 9.23 8.13
CA GLU A 54 3.59 9.21 7.50
C GLU A 54 3.19 7.79 7.03
N VAL A 55 4.16 6.99 6.57
CA VAL A 55 3.93 5.63 6.07
C VAL A 55 3.51 4.67 7.17
N ILE A 56 4.21 4.71 8.30
CA ILE A 56 3.96 3.78 9.41
C ILE A 56 2.57 4.00 10.02
N PRO A 57 2.13 5.24 10.34
CA PRO A 57 0.77 5.46 10.80
C PRO A 57 -0.29 5.05 9.79
N THR A 58 -0.06 5.29 8.49
CA THR A 58 -0.98 4.86 7.43
C THR A 58 -1.11 3.35 7.40
N HIS A 59 0.01 2.62 7.49
CA HIS A 59 0.01 1.16 7.58
C HIS A 59 -0.80 0.67 8.79
N ASN A 60 -0.58 1.28 9.96
CA ASN A 60 -1.30 0.92 11.18
C ASN A 60 -2.80 1.18 11.08
N ALA A 61 -3.21 2.32 10.50
CA ALA A 61 -4.62 2.65 10.30
C ALA A 61 -5.32 1.64 9.36
N LEU A 62 -4.63 1.18 8.31
CA LEU A 62 -5.14 0.14 7.42
C LEU A 62 -5.25 -1.21 8.15
N ALA A 63 -4.28 -1.55 9.01
CA ALA A 63 -4.31 -2.75 9.84
C ALA A 63 -5.48 -2.73 10.83
N GLU A 64 -5.71 -1.60 11.50
CA GLU A 64 -6.86 -1.38 12.38
C GLU A 64 -8.20 -1.48 11.65
N ALA A 65 -8.24 -1.08 10.38
CA ALA A 65 -9.40 -1.24 9.51
C ALA A 65 -9.63 -2.67 9.00
N GLY A 66 -8.78 -3.63 9.38
CA GLY A 66 -8.91 -5.04 9.01
C GLY A 66 -8.52 -5.35 7.56
N ILE A 67 -7.72 -4.49 6.93
CA ILE A 67 -7.23 -4.70 5.56
C ILE A 67 -6.07 -5.70 5.58
N GLU A 68 -6.02 -6.57 4.58
CA GLU A 68 -4.87 -7.46 4.38
C GLU A 68 -3.72 -6.65 3.77
N LEU A 69 -2.55 -6.69 4.40
CA LEU A 69 -1.45 -5.80 4.04
C LEU A 69 -0.07 -6.32 4.40
N VAL A 70 0.91 -5.85 3.65
CA VAL A 70 2.34 -6.10 3.85
C VAL A 70 3.05 -4.77 4.01
N PHE A 71 3.90 -4.67 5.04
CA PHE A 71 4.86 -3.58 5.18
C PHE A 71 6.23 -4.01 4.69
N VAL A 72 6.89 -3.19 3.88
CA VAL A 72 8.28 -3.43 3.47
C VAL A 72 9.10 -2.16 3.63
N GLU A 73 10.20 -2.25 4.39
CA GLU A 73 11.26 -1.26 4.28
C GLU A 73 12.29 -1.72 3.25
N PHE A 74 12.49 -0.94 2.19
CA PHE A 74 13.44 -1.28 1.13
C PHE A 74 14.88 -0.94 1.55
N PRO A 75 15.75 -1.94 1.76
CA PRO A 75 17.10 -1.68 2.28
C PRO A 75 17.91 -0.83 1.31
N GLY A 76 18.60 0.20 1.84
CA GLY A 76 19.45 1.08 1.05
C GLY A 76 18.70 2.13 0.22
N GLU A 77 17.40 2.02 0.09
CA GLU A 77 16.57 2.95 -0.68
C GLU A 77 16.14 4.16 0.15
N GLY A 78 15.99 5.31 -0.52
CA GLY A 78 15.43 6.54 0.05
C GLY A 78 14.08 6.86 -0.60
N HIS A 79 13.77 8.16 -0.72
CA HIS A 79 12.54 8.62 -1.38
C HIS A 79 12.46 8.25 -2.86
N VAL A 80 13.61 8.24 -3.53
CA VAL A 80 13.75 7.81 -4.92
C VAL A 80 14.48 6.48 -4.94
N LEU A 81 13.95 5.53 -5.70
CA LEU A 81 14.56 4.22 -5.89
C LEU A 81 15.90 4.37 -6.64
N SER A 82 16.90 3.63 -6.18
CA SER A 82 18.21 3.54 -6.81
C SER A 82 18.15 2.80 -8.14
N ALA A 83 19.15 3.01 -9.00
CA ALA A 83 19.31 2.22 -10.22
C ALA A 83 19.55 0.73 -9.96
N THR A 84 19.92 0.37 -8.72
CA THR A 84 20.17 -0.99 -8.25
C THR A 84 18.99 -1.60 -7.52
N PHE A 85 17.85 -0.89 -7.45
CA PHE A 85 16.65 -1.41 -6.82
C PHE A 85 16.20 -2.69 -7.53
N ASP A 86 15.91 -3.74 -6.74
CA ASP A 86 15.37 -4.99 -7.27
C ASP A 86 13.83 -4.92 -7.26
N PRO A 87 13.17 -4.80 -8.43
CA PRO A 87 11.72 -4.79 -8.50
C PRO A 87 11.09 -6.17 -8.28
N GLY A 88 11.89 -7.24 -8.23
CA GLY A 88 11.44 -8.62 -8.02
C GLY A 88 10.61 -8.79 -6.75
N VAL A 89 10.91 -8.05 -5.69
CA VAL A 89 10.14 -8.05 -4.43
C VAL A 89 8.68 -7.62 -4.63
N LEU A 90 8.44 -6.64 -5.52
CA LEU A 90 7.10 -6.16 -5.83
C LEU A 90 6.32 -7.21 -6.63
N PHE A 91 6.97 -7.78 -7.65
CA PHE A 91 6.36 -8.80 -8.50
C PHE A 91 6.03 -10.08 -7.74
N GLY A 92 6.93 -10.54 -6.86
CA GLY A 92 6.70 -11.71 -6.02
C GLY A 92 5.49 -11.54 -5.10
N PHE A 93 5.27 -10.34 -4.56
CA PHE A 93 4.07 -10.04 -3.78
C PHE A 93 2.79 -10.15 -4.64
N TRP A 94 2.77 -9.57 -5.83
CA TRP A 94 1.56 -9.63 -6.67
C TRP A 94 1.31 -11.04 -7.22
N GLU A 95 2.36 -11.80 -7.50
CA GLU A 95 2.23 -13.20 -7.92
C GLU A 95 1.62 -14.05 -6.81
N SER A 96 2.06 -13.88 -5.55
CA SER A 96 1.54 -14.65 -4.42
C SER A 96 0.09 -14.28 -4.04
N HIS A 97 -0.35 -13.06 -4.36
CA HIS A 97 -1.73 -12.60 -4.10
C HIS A 97 -2.58 -12.54 -5.38
N ARG A 98 -2.13 -13.16 -6.48
CA ARG A 98 -2.94 -13.32 -7.67
C ARG A 98 -4.15 -14.18 -7.29
N SER A 99 -5.32 -13.56 -7.27
CA SER A 99 -6.57 -14.29 -7.11
C SER A 99 -6.62 -15.38 -8.18
N SER A 100 -6.88 -16.63 -7.80
CA SER A 100 -7.28 -17.66 -8.78
C SER A 100 -8.39 -17.07 -9.67
N PRO A 101 -8.37 -17.31 -11.00
CA PRO A 101 -9.42 -16.82 -11.86
C PRO A 101 -10.74 -17.29 -11.24
N ARG A 102 -11.61 -16.33 -10.90
CA ARG A 102 -12.96 -16.64 -10.42
C ARG A 102 -13.54 -17.62 -11.42
N GLY A 103 -13.87 -18.82 -10.94
CA GLY A 103 -14.40 -19.89 -11.77
C GLY A 103 -15.49 -19.34 -12.67
N SER A 104 -15.40 -19.72 -13.95
CA SER A 104 -16.46 -19.54 -14.92
C SER A 104 -17.79 -19.99 -14.28
N ALA A 105 -18.76 -19.09 -14.31
CA ALA A 105 -20.16 -19.44 -14.10
C ALA A 105 -20.64 -20.45 -15.16
#